data_AF-A0ABD4S7D9-F1
#
_entry.id   AF-A0ABD4S7D9-F1
#
_cell.length_a   1.000
_cell.length_b   1.000
_cell.length_c   1.000
_cell.angle_alpha   90.00
_cell.angle_beta   90.00
_cell.angle_gamma   90.00
#
_symmetry.space_group_name_H-M   'P 1'
#
loop_
_entity.id
_entity.type
_entity.pdbx_description
1 polymer ?
#
loop_
_entity_poly.entity_id
_entity_poly.type
_entity_poly.pdbx_seq_one_letter_code
_entity_poly.pdbx_strand_id
1 'polypeptide(L)' 'MKLITIGASIITALFFISTMICGFWIRNNKVTDTSSIKFHMNSAIFTGVFLLITIILLIMYIKKY' A
#
# COMPACT_ATOMS: atom_id res chain seq x y z
N MET A 1 12.45 -4.50 -16.45
CA MET A 1 12.24 -4.72 -15.01
C MET A 1 12.47 -3.45 -14.21
N LYS A 2 13.63 -2.78 -14.32
CA LYS A 2 13.92 -1.56 -13.54
C LYS A 2 12.80 -0.51 -13.53
N LEU A 3 12.33 -0.04 -14.69
CA LEU A 3 11.25 0.95 -14.78
C LEU A 3 9.92 0.45 -14.20
N ILE A 4 9.60 -0.84 -14.40
CA ILE A 4 8.37 -1.47 -13.89
C ILE A 4 8.43 -1.57 -12.36
N THR A 5 9.57 -2.01 -11.81
CA THR A 5 9.80 -2.09 -10.36
C THR A 5 9.74 -0.70 -9.73
N ILE A 6 10.35 0.32 -10.35
CA ILE A 6 10.29 1.71 -9.86
C ILE A 6 8.84 2.22 -9.85
N GLY A 7 8.09 2.02 -10.94
CA GLY A 7 6.68 2.42 -11.02
C GLY A 7 5.83 1.73 -9.96
N ALA A 8 5.97 0.41 -9.80
CA ALA A 8 5.25 -0.36 -8.78
C ALA A 8 5.60 0.09 -7.35
N SER A 9 6.87 0.40 -7.07
CA SER A 9 7.31 0.93 -5.78
C SER A 9 6.69 2.30 -5.47
N ILE A 10 6.62 3.21 -6.45
CA ILE A 10 6.01 4.53 -6.27
C ILE A 10 4.50 4.38 -5.96
N ILE A 11 3.79 3.55 -6.72
CA ILE A 11 2.37 3.29 -6.50
C ILE A 11 2.14 2.69 -5.12
N THR A 12 2.95 1.70 -4.73
CA THR A 12 2.88 1.08 -3.40
C THR A 12 3.12 2.09 -2.28
N ALA A 13 4.10 2.98 -2.44
CA ALA A 13 4.39 4.03 -1.47
C ALA A 13 3.22 5.03 -1.33
N LEU A 14 2.59 5.42 -2.45
CA LEU A 14 1.40 6.29 -2.44
C LEU A 14 0.23 5.63 -1.71
N PHE A 15 -0.05 4.36 -2.00
CA PHE A 15 -1.09 3.60 -1.30
C PHE A 15 -0.79 3.47 0.19
N PHE A 16 0.46 3.17 0.55
CA PHE A 16 0.88 3.08 1.95
C PHE A 16 0.68 4.39 2.71
N ILE A 17 1.12 5.52 2.14
CA ILE A 17 0.93 6.85 2.75
C ILE A 17 -0.56 7.16 2.90
N SER A 18 -1.39 6.86 1.89
CA SER A 18 -2.84 7.04 1.96
C SER A 18 -3.46 6.21 3.08
N THR A 19 -3.12 4.92 3.19
CA THR A 19 -3.60 4.03 4.26
C THR A 19 -3.18 4.55 5.64
N MET A 20 -1.94 5.04 5.77
CA MET A 20 -1.41 5.62 7.03
C MET A 20 -2.15 6.90 7.43
N ILE A 21 -2.36 7.83 6.49
CA ILE A 21 -3.12 9.06 6.74
C ILE A 21 -4.54 8.72 7.18
N CYS A 22 -5.19 7.76 6.50
CA CYS A 22 -6.52 7.27 6.87
C CYS A 22 -6.54 6.68 8.28
N GLY A 23 -5.57 5.82 8.62
CA GLY A 23 -5.46 5.21 9.95
C GLY A 23 -5.22 6.24 11.06
N PHE A 24 -4.36 7.24 10.81
CA PHE A 24 -4.14 8.34 11.76
C PHE A 24 -5.38 9.21 11.93
N TRP A 25 -6.10 9.49 10.85
CA TRP A 25 -7.36 10.23 10.92
C TRP A 25 -8.42 9.49 11.74
N ILE A 26 -8.58 8.17 11.52
CA ILE A 26 -9.48 7.32 12.32
C ILE A 26 -9.12 7.39 13.80
N ARG A 27 -7.82 7.22 14.12
CA ARG A 27 -7.33 7.26 15.50
C ARG A 27 -7.57 8.62 16.17
N ASN A 28 -7.26 9.71 15.47
CA ASN A 28 -7.35 11.06 16.02
C ASN A 28 -8.81 11.49 16.26
N ASN A 29 -9.73 11.12 15.35
CA ASN A 29 -11.13 11.50 15.44
C ASN A 29 -12.00 10.45 16.17
N LYS A 30 -11.38 9.38 16.72
CA LYS A 30 -12.07 8.27 17.41
C LYS A 30 -13.23 7.70 16.58
N VAL A 31 -12.98 7.54 15.29
CA VAL A 31 -13.97 7.14 14.30
C VAL A 31 -14.38 5.69 14.57
N THR A 32 -15.67 5.47 14.78
CA THR A 32 -16.25 4.15 15.09
C THR A 32 -17.26 3.69 14.04
N ASP A 33 -17.58 4.55 13.07
CA ASP A 33 -18.50 4.17 12.01
C ASP A 33 -17.89 3.07 11.12
N THR A 34 -18.73 2.10 10.80
CA THR A 34 -18.29 0.90 10.09
C THR A 34 -17.82 1.21 8.67
N SER A 35 -18.34 2.25 8.02
CA SER A 35 -17.96 2.67 6.67
C SER A 35 -16.50 3.13 6.60
N SER A 36 -16.07 4.03 7.48
CA SER A 36 -14.71 4.56 7.52
C SER A 36 -13.69 3.46 7.84
N ILE A 37 -14.03 2.57 8.78
CA ILE A 37 -13.17 1.43 9.14
C ILE A 37 -13.07 0.45 7.95
N LYS A 38 -14.18 0.15 7.26
CA LYS A 38 -14.17 -0.68 6.04
C LYS A 38 -13.33 -0.06 4.93
N PHE A 39 -13.38 1.27 4.75
CA PHE A 39 -12.55 1.97 3.78
C PHE A 39 -11.05 1.83 4.09
N HIS A 40 -10.66 2.06 5.36
CA HIS A 40 -9.28 1.84 5.79
C HIS A 40 -8.82 0.39 5.56
N MET A 41 -9.65 -0.58 5.92
CA MET A 41 -9.34 -2.00 5.74
C MET A 41 -9.17 -2.35 4.26
N ASN A 42 -10.04 -1.85 3.39
CA ASN A 42 -9.94 -2.07 1.95
C ASN A 42 -8.66 -1.43 1.37
N SER A 43 -8.35 -0.20 1.78
CA SER A 43 -7.10 0.48 1.43
C SER A 43 -5.87 -0.33 1.89
N ALA A 44 -5.88 -0.84 3.11
CA ALA A 44 -4.80 -1.67 3.64
C ALA A 44 -4.62 -2.98 2.86
N ILE A 45 -5.72 -3.65 2.45
CA ILE A 45 -5.66 -4.84 1.61
C ILE A 45 -5.02 -4.51 0.25
N PHE A 46 -5.46 -3.44 -0.41
CA PHE A 46 -4.85 -3.03 -1.69
C PHE A 46 -3.36 -2.71 -1.54
N THR A 47 -2.98 -1.97 -0.50
CA THR A 47 -1.57 -1.69 -0.18
C THR A 47 -0.77 -2.98 0.02
N GLY A 48 -1.30 -3.94 0.76
CA GLY A 48 -0.66 -5.23 1.00
C GLY A 48 -0.46 -6.04 -0.29
N VAL A 49 -1.45 -6.08 -1.18
CA VAL A 49 -1.34 -6.75 -2.49
C VAL A 49 -0.28 -6.09 -3.37
N PHE A 50 -0.27 -4.75 -3.46
CA PHE A 50 0.74 -4.01 -4.23
C PHE A 50 2.14 -4.18 -3.66
N LEU A 51 2.28 -4.29 -2.34
CA LEU A 51 3.55 -4.57 -1.69
C LEU A 51 4.08 -5.95 -2.10
N LEU A 52 3.24 -6.99 -2.07
CA LEU A 52 3.62 -8.34 -2.50
C LEU A 52 4.08 -8.35 -3.97
N ILE A 53 3.34 -7.69 -4.85
CA ILE A 53 3.71 -7.55 -6.27
C ILE A 53 5.07 -6.86 -6.40
N THR A 54 5.27 -5.77 -5.67
CA THR A 54 6.54 -5.01 -5.70
C THR A 54 7.71 -5.84 -5.19
N ILE A 55 7.53 -6.64 -4.13
CA ILE A 55 8.55 -7.56 -3.62
C ILE A 55 8.91 -8.62 -4.66
N ILE A 56 7.93 -9.23 -5.31
CA ILE A 56 8.17 -10.23 -6.38
C ILE A 56 8.95 -9.59 -7.53
N LEU A 57 8.53 -8.41 -7.98
CA LEU A 57 9.22 -7.66 -9.04
C LEU A 57 10.65 -7.29 -8.65
N LEU A 58 10.89 -6.97 -7.38
CA LEU A 58 12.22 -6.68 -6.86
C LEU A 58 13.10 -7.93 -6.85
N ILE A 59 12.60 -9.07 -6.38
CA ILE A 59 13.33 -10.35 -6.40
C ILE A 59 13.69 -10.75 -7.83
N MET A 60 12.74 -10.63 -8.76
CA MET A 60 12.98 -10.93 -10.17
C MET A 60 14.01 -9.97 -10.78
N TYR A 61 13.96 -8.69 -10.42
CA TYR A 61 14.96 -7.71 -10.85
C TYR A 61 16.36 -8.08 -10.35
N ILE A 62 16.50 -8.42 -9.06
CA ILE A 62 17.79 -8.80 -8.47
C ILE A 62 18.32 -10.09 -9.09
N LYS A 63 17.48 -11.13 -9.25
CA LYS A 63 17.90 -12.42 -9.87
C LYS A 63 18.30 -12.31 -11.34
N LYS A 64 17.89 -11.25 -12.03
CA LYS A 64 18.24 -11.01 -13.44
C LYS A 64 19.64 -10.36 -13.59
N TYR A 65 20.17 -9.77 -12.52
CA TYR A 65 21.55 -9.29 -12.44
C TYR A 65 22.45 -10.37 -11.85
#